data_AF-A0A327TUJ6-F1
#
_entry.id   AF-A0A327TUJ6-F1
#
_cell.length_a   1.000
_cell.length_b   1.000
_cell.length_c   1.000
_cell.angle_alpha   90.00
_cell.angle_beta   90.00
_cell.angle_gamma   90.00
#
_symmetry.space_group_name_H-M   'P 1'
#
loop_
_entity.id
_entity.type
_entity.pdbx_description
1 polymer ?
#
loop_
_entity_poly.entity_id
_entity_poly.type
_entity_poly.pdbx_seq_one_letter_code
_entity_poly.pdbx_strand_id
1 'polypeptide(L)'
;MSDQIAPEYQAAAQKVGRAVYQAMRAEMVEASQQREGIDTPLLMEGLEVEAVYQAAREAMAKASAERRRVLYAMWRANKDPRAVAALMPASVTASTVRRAVIALAPNQDFEALPLWRTDDEEVAATH
;
A
#
# COMPACT_ATOMS: atom_id res chain seq x y z
N MET A 1 -17.82 -5.70 24.66
CA MET A 1 -18.83 -4.63 24.53
C MET A 1 -18.07 -3.38 24.13
N SER A 2 -18.18 -2.98 22.86
CA SER A 2 -17.53 -1.76 22.36
C SER A 2 -18.42 -0.57 22.71
N ASP A 3 -17.89 0.39 23.47
CA ASP A 3 -18.51 1.68 23.69
C ASP A 3 -18.63 2.40 22.34
N GLN A 4 -19.81 2.30 21.73
CA GLN A 4 -20.16 3.07 20.55
C GLN A 4 -20.36 4.52 20.99
N ILE A 5 -19.39 5.37 20.69
CA ILE A 5 -19.50 6.82 20.85
C ILE A 5 -20.72 7.27 20.03
N ALA A 6 -21.71 7.88 20.69
CA ALA A 6 -22.93 8.28 19.99
C ALA A 6 -22.59 9.26 18.85
N PRO A 7 -23.33 9.23 17.72
CA PRO A 7 -22.99 9.96 16.49
C PRO A 7 -22.77 11.46 16.69
N GLU A 8 -23.51 12.04 17.64
CA GLU A 8 -23.41 13.44 18.06
C GLU A 8 -22.06 13.80 18.70
N TYR A 9 -21.47 12.91 19.50
CA TYR A 9 -20.15 13.10 20.08
C TYR A 9 -19.04 12.95 19.03
N GLN A 10 -19.24 12.09 18.04
CA GLN A 10 -18.30 11.92 16.93
C GLN A 10 -18.28 13.15 16.00
N ALA A 11 -19.45 13.72 15.70
CA ALA A 11 -19.58 14.95 14.94
C ALA A 11 -19.00 16.17 15.70
N ALA A 12 -19.23 16.24 17.01
CA ALA A 12 -18.64 17.28 17.87
C ALA A 12 -17.11 17.19 17.89
N ALA A 13 -16.54 15.99 18.04
CA ALA A 13 -15.09 15.77 18.02
C ALA A 13 -14.46 16.17 16.68
N GLN A 14 -15.09 15.85 15.55
CA GLN A 14 -14.62 16.27 14.23
C GLN A 14 -14.66 17.80 14.06
N LYS A 15 -15.72 18.46 14.55
CA LYS A 15 -15.84 19.92 14.50
C LYS A 15 -14.77 20.61 15.34
N VAL A 16 -14.50 20.11 16.55
CA VAL A 16 -13.44 20.63 17.42
C VAL A 16 -12.07 20.40 16.79
N GLY A 17 -11.78 19.20 16.26
CA GLY A 17 -10.51 18.92 15.57
C GLY A 17 -10.28 19.84 14.37
N ARG A 18 -11.33 20.12 13.57
CA ARG A 18 -11.25 21.06 12.45
C ARG A 18 -11.01 22.49 12.90
N ALA A 19 -11.64 22.93 13.99
CA ALA A 19 -11.45 24.27 14.53
C ALA A 19 -10.03 24.47 15.10
N VAL A 20 -9.50 23.48 15.82
CA VAL A 20 -8.12 23.49 16.33
C VAL A 20 -7.11 23.53 15.18
N TYR A 21 -7.32 22.72 14.14
CA TYR A 21 -6.47 22.74 12.94
C TYR A 21 -6.47 24.12 12.26
N GLN A 22 -7.65 24.76 12.13
CA GLN A 22 -7.78 26.08 11.52
C GLN A 22 -7.10 27.17 12.35
N ALA A 23 -7.23 27.14 13.69
CA ALA A 23 -6.56 28.08 14.58
C ALA A 23 -5.03 27.94 14.50
N MET A 24 -4.52 26.70 14.57
CA MET A 24 -3.09 26.43 14.47
C MET A 24 -2.52 26.84 13.11
N ARG A 25 -3.29 26.64 12.02
CA ARG A 25 -2.93 27.12 10.68
C ARG A 25 -2.85 28.65 10.62
N ALA A 26 -3.81 29.35 11.23
CA ALA A 26 -3.80 30.81 11.27
C ALA A 26 -2.59 31.34 12.05
N GLU A 27 -2.29 30.75 13.21
CA GLU A 27 -1.11 31.12 14.02
C GLU A 27 0.21 30.87 13.27
N MET A 28 0.35 29.76 12.54
CA MET A 28 1.55 29.49 11.73
C MET A 28 1.70 30.49 10.57
N VAL A 29 0.60 30.85 9.90
CA VAL A 29 0.61 31.89 8.86
C VAL A 29 0.99 33.24 9.43
N GLU A 30 0.47 33.62 10.59
CA GLU A 30 0.80 34.90 11.24
C GLU A 30 2.27 34.94 11.72
N ALA A 31 2.76 33.87 12.34
CA ALA A 31 4.16 33.72 12.75
C ALA A 31 5.14 33.76 11.57
N SER A 32 4.68 33.40 10.38
CA SER A 32 5.51 33.42 9.16
C SER A 32 5.58 34.76 8.47
N GLN A 33 4.52 35.58 8.55
CA GLN A 33 4.55 36.94 8.03
C GLN A 33 5.61 37.77 8.79
N GLN A 34 5.97 37.33 10.00
CA GLN A 34 7.05 37.88 10.82
C GLN A 34 8.44 37.29 10.49
N ARG A 35 8.54 36.19 9.73
CA ARG A 35 9.80 35.58 9.25
C ARG A 35 10.00 35.91 7.77
N GLU A 36 10.89 36.86 7.48
CA GLU A 36 11.26 37.18 6.11
C GLU A 36 11.75 35.92 5.36
N GLY A 37 11.12 35.62 4.22
CA GLY A 37 11.63 34.65 3.23
C GLY A 37 10.92 33.29 3.15
N ILE A 38 9.90 33.00 3.96
CA ILE A 38 9.14 31.73 3.86
C ILE A 38 7.69 32.01 3.46
N ASP A 39 7.31 31.60 2.25
CA ASP A 39 5.91 31.55 1.82
C ASP A 39 5.20 30.42 2.57
N THR A 40 4.61 30.77 3.71
CA THR A 40 4.01 29.79 4.61
C THR A 40 2.66 29.25 4.17
N PRO A 41 1.80 30.02 3.47
CA PRO A 41 0.70 29.42 2.73
C PRO A 41 1.16 28.26 1.85
N LEU A 42 2.26 28.44 1.09
CA LEU A 42 2.83 27.38 0.25
C LEU A 42 3.46 26.25 1.07
N LEU A 43 4.16 26.55 2.17
CA LEU A 43 4.68 25.52 3.08
C LEU A 43 3.56 24.66 3.67
N MET A 44 2.46 25.28 4.11
CA MET A 44 1.31 24.57 4.66
C MET A 44 0.65 23.68 3.61
N GLU A 45 0.45 24.19 2.39
CA GLU A 45 -0.04 23.39 1.28
C GLU A 45 0.89 22.20 0.97
N GLY A 46 2.21 22.42 0.96
CA GLY A 46 3.21 21.37 0.78
C GLY A 46 3.12 20.28 1.85
N LEU A 47 2.97 20.65 3.13
CA LEU A 47 2.82 19.71 4.23
C LEU A 47 1.50 18.94 4.17
N GLU A 48 0.40 19.61 3.79
CA GLU A 48 -0.90 18.97 3.59
C GLU A 48 -0.83 17.91 2.47
N VAL A 49 -0.21 18.26 1.33
CA VAL A 49 -0.01 17.32 0.21
C VAL A 49 0.91 16.16 0.59
N GLU A 50 2.00 16.42 1.29
CA GLU A 50 2.93 15.38 1.74
C GLU A 50 2.25 14.40 2.70
N ALA A 51 1.41 14.89 3.61
CA ALA A 51 0.63 14.02 4.50
C ALA A 51 -0.31 13.08 3.71
N VAL A 52 -0.99 13.60 2.68
CA VAL A 52 -1.84 12.79 1.79
C VAL A 52 -1.02 11.76 1.02
N TYR A 53 0.14 12.18 0.49
CA TYR A 53 1.05 11.30 -0.24
C TYR A 53 1.54 10.13 0.65
N GLN A 54 1.96 10.42 1.88
CA GLN A 54 2.44 9.39 2.80
C GLN A 54 1.32 8.43 3.21
N ALA A 55 0.10 8.93 3.45
CA ALA A 55 -1.06 8.09 3.73
C ALA A 55 -1.39 7.15 2.55
N ALA A 56 -1.37 7.67 1.31
CA ALA A 56 -1.59 6.87 0.12
C ALA A 56 -0.49 5.82 -0.08
N ARG A 57 0.78 6.18 0.18
CA ARG A 57 1.92 5.27 0.12
C ARG A 57 1.78 4.13 1.12
N GLU A 58 1.36 4.42 2.36
CA GLU A 58 1.12 3.39 3.37
C GLU A 58 -0.03 2.46 2.96
N ALA A 59 -1.14 3.02 2.48
CA ALA A 59 -2.28 2.25 2.00
C ALA A 59 -1.87 1.33 0.82
N MET A 60 -1.09 1.84 -0.13
CA MET A 60 -0.57 1.06 -1.25
C MET A 60 0.38 -0.06 -0.78
N ALA A 61 1.22 0.20 0.22
CA ALA A 61 2.09 -0.81 0.80
C ALA A 61 1.29 -1.96 1.45
N LYS A 62 0.25 -1.62 2.23
CA LYS A 62 -0.67 -2.61 2.83
C LYS A 62 -1.42 -3.42 1.76
N ALA A 63 -2.00 -2.74 0.77
CA ALA A 63 -2.69 -3.41 -0.35
C ALA A 63 -1.74 -4.33 -1.14
N SER A 64 -0.49 -3.93 -1.33
CA SER A 64 0.53 -4.75 -2.01
C SER A 64 0.95 -5.97 -1.19
N ALA A 65 1.03 -5.85 0.14
CA ALA A 65 1.28 -6.97 1.04
C ALA A 65 0.12 -7.98 0.98
N GLU A 66 -1.12 -7.50 1.07
CA GLU A 66 -2.31 -8.36 1.02
C GLU A 66 -2.45 -9.05 -0.35
N ARG A 67 -2.20 -8.32 -1.44
CA ARG A 67 -2.16 -8.90 -2.79
C ARG A 67 -1.16 -10.06 -2.87
N ARG A 68 0.07 -9.89 -2.35
CA ARG A 68 1.06 -10.96 -2.34
C ARG A 68 0.61 -12.16 -1.50
N ARG A 69 0.02 -11.91 -0.33
CA ARG A 69 -0.51 -12.95 0.55
C ARG A 69 -1.53 -13.83 -0.17
N VAL A 70 -2.50 -13.20 -0.85
CA VAL A 70 -3.54 -13.92 -1.61
C VAL A 70 -2.94 -14.69 -2.78
N LEU A 71 -2.07 -14.07 -3.59
CA LEU A 71 -1.44 -14.74 -4.73
C LEU A 71 -0.60 -15.96 -4.30
N TYR A 72 0.15 -15.84 -3.21
CA TYR A 72 0.89 -16.96 -2.64
C TYR A 72 -0.03 -18.07 -2.12
N ALA A 73 -1.15 -17.75 -1.47
CA ALA A 73 -2.13 -18.74 -1.04
C ALA A 73 -2.78 -19.48 -2.23
N MET A 74 -3.13 -18.75 -3.29
CA MET A 74 -3.64 -19.36 -4.53
C MET A 74 -2.60 -20.28 -5.17
N TRP A 75 -1.33 -19.86 -5.20
CA TRP A 75 -0.23 -20.70 -5.66
C TRP A 75 -0.04 -21.93 -4.77
N ARG A 76 -0.16 -21.81 -3.43
CA ARG A 76 -0.06 -22.97 -2.53
C ARG A 76 -1.10 -24.05 -2.83
N ALA A 77 -2.30 -23.66 -3.27
CA ALA A 77 -3.37 -24.59 -3.64
C ALA A 77 -3.16 -25.24 -5.02
N ASN A 78 -2.63 -24.50 -6.00
CA ASN A 78 -2.51 -24.98 -7.39
C ASN A 78 -1.11 -25.47 -7.77
N LYS A 79 -0.08 -25.05 -7.03
CA LYS A 79 1.36 -25.27 -7.27
C LYS A 79 1.91 -24.76 -8.61
N ASP A 80 1.08 -24.18 -9.47
CA ASP A 80 1.48 -23.58 -10.74
C ASP A 80 1.19 -22.06 -10.80
N PRO A 81 2.21 -21.20 -10.95
CA PRO A 81 2.03 -19.76 -11.14
C PRO A 81 1.24 -19.38 -12.40
N ARG A 82 1.29 -20.18 -13.48
CA ARG A 82 0.56 -19.91 -14.74
C ARG A 82 -0.93 -20.13 -14.57
N ALA A 83 -1.31 -21.26 -13.99
CA ALA A 83 -2.70 -21.54 -13.63
C ALA A 83 -3.31 -20.43 -12.75
N VAL A 84 -2.56 -19.95 -11.75
CA VAL A 84 -3.03 -18.83 -10.90
C VAL A 84 -3.19 -17.54 -11.71
N ALA A 85 -2.22 -17.18 -12.56
CA ALA A 85 -2.32 -15.97 -13.38
C ALA A 85 -3.49 -16.00 -14.37
N ALA A 86 -3.80 -17.16 -14.94
CA ALA A 86 -4.93 -17.33 -15.86
C ALA A 86 -6.31 -17.10 -15.20
N LEU A 87 -6.41 -17.26 -13.89
CA LEU A 87 -7.63 -17.01 -13.11
C LEU A 87 -7.78 -15.56 -12.64
N MET A 88 -6.78 -14.72 -12.89
CA MET A 88 -6.70 -13.36 -12.35
C MET A 88 -6.85 -12.30 -13.46
N PRO A 89 -7.10 -11.03 -13.12
CA PRO A 89 -7.11 -9.96 -14.11
C PRO A 89 -5.78 -9.88 -14.87
N ALA A 90 -5.80 -9.40 -16.11
CA ALA A 90 -4.63 -9.37 -17.01
C ALA A 90 -3.40 -8.63 -16.45
N SER A 91 -3.58 -7.77 -15.46
CA SER A 91 -2.49 -7.11 -14.73
C SER A 91 -1.70 -8.03 -13.78
N VAL A 92 -2.19 -9.25 -13.54
CA VAL A 92 -1.52 -10.29 -12.76
C VAL A 92 -0.91 -11.31 -13.72
N THR A 93 0.40 -11.23 -13.92
CA THR A 93 1.15 -12.17 -14.75
C THR A 93 1.71 -13.32 -13.91
N ALA A 94 2.15 -14.42 -14.55
CA ALA A 94 2.86 -15.50 -13.86
C ALA A 94 4.10 -14.99 -13.10
N SER A 95 4.81 -14.00 -13.66
CA SER A 95 5.92 -13.29 -12.98
C SER A 95 5.46 -12.61 -11.69
N THR A 96 4.27 -12.01 -11.70
CA THR A 96 3.69 -11.38 -10.50
C THR A 96 3.43 -12.41 -9.40
N VAL A 97 2.89 -13.58 -9.76
CA VAL A 97 2.67 -14.69 -8.83
C VAL A 97 4.02 -15.24 -8.31
N ARG A 98 4.99 -15.48 -9.20
CA ARG A 98 6.36 -15.91 -8.81
C ARG A 98 6.99 -14.96 -7.79
N ARG A 99 6.90 -13.64 -8.01
CA ARG A 99 7.39 -12.63 -7.05
C ARG A 99 6.67 -12.69 -5.71
N ALA A 100 5.37 -12.96 -5.69
CA ALA A 100 4.62 -13.14 -4.45
C ALA A 100 5.08 -14.38 -3.68
N VAL A 101 5.33 -15.49 -4.38
CA VAL A 101 5.87 -16.73 -3.80
C VAL A 101 7.27 -16.49 -3.24
N ILE A 102 8.19 -15.93 -4.02
CA ILE A 102 9.56 -15.62 -3.56
C ILE A 102 9.56 -14.76 -2.30
N ALA A 103 8.65 -13.78 -2.23
CA ALA A 103 8.60 -12.86 -1.11
C ALA A 103 8.03 -13.46 0.19
N LEU A 104 7.24 -14.54 0.11
CA LEU A 104 6.46 -15.05 1.25
C LEU A 104 6.67 -16.53 1.57
N ALA A 105 7.16 -17.33 0.62
CA ALA A 105 7.30 -18.76 0.80
C ALA A 105 8.41 -19.07 1.83
N PRO A 106 8.15 -19.93 2.83
CA PRO A 106 9.20 -20.49 3.66
C PRO A 106 10.12 -21.40 2.83
N ASN A 107 11.36 -21.58 3.26
CA ASN A 107 12.36 -22.40 2.54
C ASN A 107 11.85 -23.81 2.17
N GLN A 108 10.98 -24.39 2.99
CA GLN A 108 10.37 -25.72 2.79
C GLN A 108 9.44 -25.80 1.57
N ASP A 109 8.84 -24.68 1.17
CA ASP A 109 7.95 -24.64 0.00
C ASP A 109 8.69 -24.64 -1.33
N PHE A 110 10.00 -24.36 -1.30
CA PHE A 110 10.86 -24.46 -2.48
C PHE A 110 11.30 -25.90 -2.77
N GLU A 111 11.24 -26.81 -1.80
CA GLU A 111 11.50 -28.25 -2.02
C GLU A 111 10.35 -28.94 -2.76
N ALA A 112 9.13 -28.41 -2.66
CA ALA A 112 7.94 -28.91 -3.36
C ALA A 112 7.80 -28.40 -4.81
N LEU A 113 8.80 -27.67 -5.31
CA LEU A 113 8.84 -27.14 -6.68
C LEU A 113 9.75 -28.04 -7.54
N PRO A 114 9.21 -28.80 -8.50
CA PRO A 114 10.04 -29.33 -9.57
C PRO A 114 10.61 -28.13 -10.34
N LEU A 115 11.93 -27.94 -10.23
CA LEU A 115 12.82 -27.11 -11.06
C LEU A 115 12.08 -26.03 -11.87
N TRP A 116 12.09 -24.80 -11.35
CA TRP A 116 11.79 -23.60 -12.12
C TRP A 116 12.57 -23.63 -13.43
N ARG A 117 11.89 -23.85 -14.56
CA ARG A 117 12.41 -23.33 -15.82
C ARG A 117 12.38 -21.82 -15.72
N THR A 118 13.56 -21.22 -15.73
CA THR A 118 13.68 -19.80 -16.02
C THR A 118 13.13 -19.54 -17.42
N ASP A 119 12.70 -18.32 -17.69
CA ASP A 119 12.20 -17.97 -19.03
C ASP A 119 13.29 -18.27 -20.11
N ASP A 120 14.58 -18.30 -19.73
CA ASP A 120 15.73 -18.72 -20.55
C ASP A 120 15.78 -20.24 -20.83
N GLU A 121 15.39 -21.10 -19.88
CA GLU A 121 15.36 -22.56 -20.07
C GLU A 121 14.17 -23.02 -20.93
N GLU A 122 13.14 -22.18 -21.12
CA GLU A 122 12.00 -22.47 -22.00
C GLU A 122 12.26 -22.17 -23.47
N VAL A 123 13.08 -21.17 -23.79
CA VAL A 123 13.52 -20.91 -25.18
C VAL A 123 14.40 -22.06 -25.69
N ALA A 124 15.22 -22.63 -24.81
CA ALA A 124 16.10 -23.76 -25.12
C ALA A 124 15.35 -25.10 -25.32
N ALA A 125 14.14 -25.26 -24.76
CA ALA A 125 13.37 -26.50 -24.86
C ALA A 125 12.41 -26.55 -26.07
N THR A 126 12.33 -25.47 -26.84
CA THR A 126 11.44 -25.32 -28.01
C THR A 126 12.20 -25.34 -29.35
N HIS A 127 13.51 -25.60 -29.31
CA HIS A 127 14.40 -25.87 -30.46
C HIS A 127 14.93 -27.31 -30.39
#